data_AF-A0A929H1K2-F1
#
_entry.id   AF-A0A929H1K2-F1
#
_cell.length_a   1.000
_cell.length_b   1.000
_cell.length_c   1.000
_cell.angle_alpha   90.00
_cell.angle_beta   90.00
_cell.angle_gamma   90.00
#
_symmetry.space_group_name_H-M   'P 1'
#
loop_
_entity.id
_entity.type
_entity.pdbx_description
1 polymer ?
#
loop_
_entity_poly.entity_id
_entity_poly.type
_entity_poly.pdbx_seq_one_letter_code
_entity_poly.pdbx_strand_id
1 'polypeptide(L)'
;MTVDEILARIRAHLDLEAETEYEVLEEIRTHLEEAVEVARMRGLDEKAALAEAAARFGVEEVGQELQATHAGWGTADGVVAAALPVVCALVLRWLVFAPDGTAVGWQEVLARPAFWVVSLAALVVPLLKFPRWRYALASWAFFWAMTMIFFAWPALRW
;
A
#
# COMPACT_ATOMS: atom_id res chain seq x y z
N MET A 1 -14.39 4.60 -30.15
CA MET A 1 -14.93 3.96 -28.95
C MET A 1 -15.02 2.48 -29.24
N THR A 2 -14.08 1.73 -28.68
CA THR A 2 -14.04 0.27 -28.70
C THR A 2 -14.11 -0.26 -27.26
N VAL A 3 -14.31 -1.57 -27.10
CA VAL A 3 -14.23 -2.24 -25.79
C VAL A 3 -12.88 -2.00 -25.12
N ASP A 4 -11.78 -2.10 -25.88
CA ASP A 4 -10.43 -1.87 -25.34
C ASP A 4 -10.21 -0.42 -24.88
N GLU A 5 -10.79 0.57 -25.57
CA GLU A 5 -10.72 1.98 -25.13
C GLU A 5 -11.47 2.20 -23.80
N ILE A 6 -12.59 1.52 -23.59
CA ILE A 6 -13.35 1.58 -22.33
C ILE A 6 -12.56 0.90 -21.21
N LEU A 7 -12.01 -0.29 -21.46
CA LEU A 7 -11.16 -1.00 -20.50
C LEU A 7 -9.89 -0.22 -20.14
N ALA A 8 -9.26 0.45 -21.11
CA ALA A 8 -8.10 1.30 -20.85
C ALA A 8 -8.44 2.48 -19.93
N ARG A 9 -9.65 3.04 -20.08
CA ARG A 9 -10.13 4.12 -19.22
C ARG A 9 -10.46 3.63 -17.82
N ILE A 10 -11.07 2.45 -17.68
CA ILE A 10 -11.29 1.79 -16.39
C ILE A 10 -9.94 1.49 -15.71
N ARG A 11 -8.99 0.91 -16.45
CA ARG A 11 -7.63 0.61 -15.97
C ARG A 11 -6.91 1.85 -15.45
N ALA A 12 -7.08 3.00 -16.10
CA ALA A 12 -6.49 4.26 -15.62
C ALA A 12 -7.01 4.70 -14.24
N HIS A 13 -8.13 4.12 -13.78
CA HIS A 13 -8.74 4.38 -12.49
C HIS A 13 -8.64 3.20 -11.50
N LEU A 14 -8.10 2.05 -11.93
CA LEU A 14 -7.84 0.90 -11.06
C LEU A 14 -6.43 0.99 -10.49
N ASP A 15 -6.32 0.87 -9.16
CA ASP A 15 -5.05 0.71 -8.45
C ASP A 15 -5.08 -0.66 -7.76
N LEU A 16 -4.94 -1.73 -8.56
CA LEU A 16 -5.01 -3.12 -8.12
C LEU A 16 -3.68 -3.84 -8.40
N GLU A 17 -3.43 -4.94 -7.69
CA GLU A 17 -2.31 -5.83 -8.00
C GLU A 17 -2.49 -6.44 -9.40
N ALA A 18 -1.41 -6.67 -10.14
CA ALA A 18 -1.47 -7.02 -11.57
C ALA A 18 -2.32 -8.27 -11.89
N GLU A 19 -2.34 -9.27 -11.00
CA GLU A 19 -3.16 -10.48 -11.16
C GLU A 19 -4.65 -10.17 -11.00
N THR A 20 -5.01 -9.47 -9.92
CA THR A 20 -6.39 -9.04 -9.67
C THR A 20 -6.88 -8.02 -10.70
N GLU A 21 -6.01 -7.09 -11.13
CA GLU A 21 -6.32 -6.15 -12.21
C GLU A 21 -6.68 -6.90 -13.50
N TYR A 22 -5.91 -7.93 -13.86
CA TYR A 22 -6.16 -8.73 -15.04
C TYR A 22 -7.49 -9.49 -14.94
N GLU A 23 -7.74 -10.17 -13.82
CA GLU A 23 -8.99 -10.91 -13.59
C GLU A 23 -10.22 -9.99 -13.67
N VAL A 24 -10.17 -8.85 -12.98
CA VAL A 24 -11.26 -7.87 -12.97
C VAL A 24 -11.48 -7.27 -14.34
N LEU A 25 -10.42 -6.89 -15.07
CA LEU A 25 -10.56 -6.35 -16.42
C LEU A 25 -11.12 -7.37 -17.41
N GLU A 26 -10.83 -8.66 -17.24
CA GLU A 26 -11.40 -9.72 -18.07
C GLU A 26 -12.88 -9.99 -17.75
N GLU A 27 -13.24 -10.00 -16.47
CA GLU A 27 -14.66 -10.11 -16.07
C GLU A 27 -15.47 -8.92 -16.63
N ILE A 28 -14.93 -7.70 -16.53
CA ILE A 28 -15.55 -6.50 -17.10
C ILE A 28 -15.65 -6.60 -18.62
N ARG A 29 -14.60 -7.07 -19.31
CA ARG A 29 -14.62 -7.26 -20.78
C ARG A 29 -15.78 -8.18 -21.18
N THR A 30 -15.88 -9.33 -20.53
CA THR A 30 -16.93 -10.32 -20.81
C THR A 30 -18.32 -9.70 -20.68
N HIS A 31 -18.59 -9.01 -19.57
CA HIS A 31 -19.89 -8.36 -19.35
C HIS A 31 -20.16 -7.20 -20.32
N LEU A 32 -19.14 -6.44 -20.70
CA LEU A 32 -19.29 -5.36 -21.66
C LEU A 32 -19.62 -5.91 -23.06
N GLU A 33 -18.94 -6.98 -23.49
CA GLU A 33 -19.21 -7.67 -24.75
C GLU A 33 -20.63 -8.25 -24.78
N GLU A 34 -21.07 -8.91 -23.71
CA GLU A 34 -22.44 -9.39 -23.56
C GLU A 34 -23.47 -8.25 -23.64
N ALA A 35 -23.21 -7.12 -22.99
CA ALA A 35 -24.10 -5.96 -23.02
C ALA A 35 -24.20 -5.34 -24.42
N VAL A 36 -23.09 -5.27 -25.16
CA VAL A 36 -23.04 -4.79 -26.54
C VAL A 36 -23.85 -5.71 -27.46
N GLU A 37 -23.72 -7.03 -27.32
CA GLU A 37 -24.51 -7.99 -28.10
C GLU A 37 -26.01 -7.87 -27.82
N VAL A 38 -26.40 -7.69 -26.55
CA VAL A 38 -27.81 -7.42 -26.20
C VAL A 38 -28.31 -6.14 -26.83
N ALA A 39 -27.51 -5.08 -26.87
CA ALA A 39 -27.86 -3.81 -27.51
C ALA A 39 -27.97 -3.95 -29.03
N ARG A 40 -27.08 -4.71 -29.68
CA ARG A 40 -27.16 -5.05 -31.12
C ARG A 40 -28.43 -5.83 -31.44
N MET A 41 -28.82 -6.80 -30.60
CA MET A 41 -30.08 -7.53 -30.78
C MET A 41 -31.31 -6.63 -30.70
N ARG A 42 -31.23 -5.47 -30.04
CA ARG A 42 -32.28 -4.45 -29.99
C ARG A 42 -32.28 -3.53 -31.21
N GLY A 43 -31.41 -3.76 -32.18
CA GLY A 43 -31.31 -2.99 -33.42
C GLY A 43 -30.46 -1.72 -33.33
N LEU A 44 -29.66 -1.58 -32.27
CA LEU A 44 -28.74 -0.46 -32.15
C LEU A 44 -27.54 -0.65 -33.06
N ASP A 45 -27.08 0.45 -33.66
CA ASP A 45 -25.80 0.46 -34.34
C ASP A 45 -24.65 0.23 -33.34
N GLU A 46 -23.50 -0.19 -33.84
CA GLU A 46 -22.37 -0.58 -33.00
C GLU A 46 -21.89 0.53 -32.06
N LYS A 47 -21.94 1.79 -32.50
CA LYS A 47 -21.51 2.93 -31.70
C LYS A 47 -22.51 3.23 -30.59
N ALA A 48 -23.80 3.14 -30.89
CA ALA A 48 -24.89 3.30 -29.92
C ALA A 48 -24.91 2.14 -28.91
N ALA A 49 -24.67 0.91 -29.36
CA ALA A 49 -24.58 -0.26 -28.49
C ALA A 49 -23.43 -0.15 -27.48
N LEU A 50 -22.25 0.30 -27.93
CA LEU A 50 -21.12 0.55 -27.05
C LEU A 50 -21.37 1.70 -26.06
N ALA A 51 -22.05 2.76 -26.50
CA ALA A 51 -22.40 3.87 -25.62
C ALA A 51 -23.43 3.46 -24.55
N GLU A 52 -24.44 2.69 -24.93
CA GLU A 52 -25.43 2.15 -23.98
C GLU A 52 -24.79 1.17 -23.00
N ALA A 53 -23.93 0.26 -23.49
CA ALA A 53 -23.22 -0.69 -22.64
C ALA A 53 -22.32 0.04 -21.63
N ALA A 54 -21.53 1.03 -22.07
CA ALA A 54 -20.70 1.83 -21.18
C ALA A 54 -21.51 2.62 -20.14
N ALA A 55 -22.61 3.25 -20.56
CA ALA A 55 -23.49 4.00 -19.66
C ALA A 55 -24.17 3.08 -18.63
N ARG A 56 -24.58 1.88 -19.04
CA ARG A 56 -25.20 0.89 -18.16
C ARG A 56 -24.21 0.26 -17.20
N PHE A 57 -22.94 0.12 -17.60
CA PHE A 57 -21.88 -0.38 -16.75
C PHE A 57 -21.48 0.62 -15.66
N GLY A 58 -21.74 1.92 -15.85
CA GLY A 58 -21.40 2.95 -14.87
C GLY A 58 -19.89 3.09 -14.72
N VAL A 59 -19.15 3.19 -15.82
CA VAL A 59 -17.67 3.19 -15.86
C VAL A 59 -17.04 4.15 -14.86
N GLU A 60 -17.56 5.36 -14.73
CA GLU A 60 -17.08 6.34 -13.75
C GLU A 60 -17.47 6.01 -12.30
N GLU A 61 -18.68 5.49 -12.06
CA GLU A 61 -19.18 5.17 -10.72
C GLU A 61 -18.55 3.89 -10.15
N VAL A 62 -18.47 2.82 -10.96
CA VAL A 62 -17.80 1.56 -10.61
C VAL A 62 -16.30 1.80 -10.37
N GLY A 63 -15.65 2.63 -11.18
CA GLY A 63 -14.25 3.01 -10.95
C GLY A 63 -14.05 3.73 -9.61
N GLN A 64 -14.92 4.67 -9.25
CA GLN A 64 -14.84 5.39 -7.98
C GLN A 64 -15.18 4.51 -6.76
N GLU A 65 -16.17 3.61 -6.89
CA GLU A 65 -16.61 2.74 -5.80
C GLU A 65 -15.62 1.59 -5.54
N LEU A 66 -15.04 1.02 -6.61
CA LEU A 66 -13.91 0.10 -6.52
C LEU A 66 -12.68 0.80 -5.93
N GLN A 67 -12.36 2.02 -6.37
CA GLN A 67 -11.24 2.77 -5.82
C GLN A 67 -11.45 3.12 -4.34
N ALA A 68 -12.66 3.47 -3.91
CA ALA A 68 -12.96 3.71 -2.50
C ALA A 68 -12.84 2.43 -1.65
N THR A 69 -13.14 1.27 -2.24
CA THR A 69 -13.04 -0.03 -1.56
C THR A 69 -11.60 -0.58 -1.55
N HIS A 70 -10.78 -0.22 -2.53
CA HIS A 70 -9.42 -0.76 -2.72
C HIS A 70 -8.27 0.24 -2.49
N ALA A 71 -8.56 1.52 -2.25
CA ALA A 71 -7.55 2.51 -1.84
C ALA A 71 -6.82 2.03 -0.58
N GLY A 72 -5.57 1.58 -0.75
CA GLY A 72 -4.70 1.10 0.33
C GLY A 72 -4.17 -0.33 0.16
N TRP A 73 -4.40 -1.02 -0.96
CA TRP A 73 -3.89 -2.39 -1.15
C TRP A 73 -2.62 -2.42 -2.02
N GLY A 74 -1.51 -2.78 -1.38
CA GLY A 74 -0.42 -3.48 -2.06
C GLY A 74 0.93 -2.80 -1.89
N THR A 75 1.31 -1.97 -2.86
CA THR A 75 2.69 -1.50 -3.00
C THR A 75 3.04 -0.36 -2.06
N ALA A 76 2.23 0.69 -1.97
CA ALA A 76 2.52 1.83 -1.10
C ALA A 76 2.57 1.43 0.38
N ASP A 77 1.61 0.62 0.83
CA ASP A 77 1.58 0.14 2.21
C ASP A 77 2.68 -0.89 2.49
N GLY A 78 3.01 -1.77 1.53
CA GLY A 78 4.15 -2.68 1.66
C GLY A 78 5.49 -1.93 1.74
N VAL A 79 5.70 -0.92 0.91
CA VAL A 79 6.89 -0.06 0.93
C VAL A 79 6.99 0.69 2.26
N VAL A 80 5.89 1.26 2.76
CA VAL A 80 5.88 1.95 4.06
C VAL A 80 6.13 0.95 5.20
N ALA A 81 5.54 -0.25 5.16
CA ALA A 81 5.73 -1.28 6.18
C ALA A 81 7.19 -1.76 6.28
N ALA A 82 7.91 -1.78 5.15
CA ALA A 82 9.32 -2.13 5.09
C ALA A 82 10.25 -0.94 5.41
N ALA A 83 9.94 0.27 4.92
CA ALA A 83 10.80 1.44 5.08
C ALA A 83 10.74 2.05 6.48
N LEU A 84 9.55 2.10 7.09
CA LEU A 84 9.32 2.71 8.40
C LEU A 84 10.24 2.16 9.50
N PRO A 85 10.36 0.83 9.72
CA PRO A 85 11.19 0.31 10.79
C PRO A 85 12.69 0.51 10.51
N VAL A 86 13.12 0.52 9.24
CA VAL A 86 14.50 0.86 8.86
C VAL A 86 14.84 2.30 9.21
N VAL A 87 13.98 3.25 8.83
CA VAL A 87 14.17 4.68 9.13
C VAL A 87 14.17 4.92 10.64
N CYS A 88 13.20 4.36 11.37
CA CYS A 88 13.16 4.47 12.83
C CYS A 88 14.43 3.92 13.48
N ALA A 89 14.91 2.76 13.04
CA ALA A 89 16.12 2.17 13.59
C ALA A 89 17.39 2.95 13.21
N LEU A 90 17.46 3.58 12.02
CA LEU A 90 18.55 4.49 11.65
C LEU A 90 18.56 5.76 12.50
N VAL A 91 17.38 6.36 12.75
CA VAL A 91 17.25 7.52 13.63
C VAL A 91 17.66 7.16 15.06
N LEU A 92 17.22 6.01 15.57
CA LEU A 92 17.64 5.52 16.88
C LEU A 92 19.14 5.26 16.94
N ARG A 93 19.72 4.65 15.90
CA ARG A 93 21.17 4.47 15.80
C ARG A 93 21.88 5.82 15.89
N TRP A 94 21.45 6.82 15.16
CA TRP A 94 22.03 8.17 15.25
C TRP A 94 21.93 8.72 16.67
N LEU A 95 20.79 8.54 17.34
CA LEU A 95 20.59 9.01 18.72
C LEU A 95 21.42 8.25 19.76
N VAL A 96 21.82 7.01 19.48
CA VAL A 96 22.61 6.13 20.38
C VAL A 96 24.11 6.36 20.24
N PHE A 97 24.61 6.74 19.06
CA PHE A 97 26.03 7.08 18.88
C PHE A 97 26.28 8.56 19.19
N ALA A 98 27.27 8.85 20.01
CA ALA A 98 27.77 10.22 20.16
C ALA A 98 28.50 10.64 18.86
N PRO A 99 28.61 11.96 18.57
CA PRO A 99 29.27 12.45 17.35
C PRO A 99 30.73 11.99 17.18
N ASP A 100 31.35 11.57 18.27
CA ASP A 100 32.71 11.02 18.36
C ASP A 100 32.78 9.50 18.06
N GLY A 101 31.66 8.86 17.72
CA GLY A 101 31.58 7.44 17.38
C GLY A 101 31.52 6.50 18.58
N THR A 102 31.50 7.03 19.81
CA THR A 102 31.37 6.21 21.02
C THR A 102 29.91 5.87 21.30
N ALA A 103 29.66 4.65 21.79
CA ALA A 103 28.32 4.24 22.18
C ALA A 103 27.94 4.96 23.48
N VAL A 104 26.88 5.76 23.45
CA VAL A 104 26.34 6.44 24.63
C VAL A 104 25.82 5.38 25.61
N GLY A 105 26.07 5.56 26.90
CA GLY A 105 25.59 4.65 27.93
C GLY A 105 24.06 4.53 27.89
N TRP A 106 23.52 3.32 28.07
CA TRP A 106 22.09 3.05 27.93
C TRP A 106 21.20 3.96 28.81
N GLN A 107 21.70 4.40 29.98
CA GLN A 107 21.01 5.34 30.87
C GLN A 107 20.85 6.73 30.25
N GLU A 108 21.87 7.21 29.55
CA GLU A 108 21.86 8.51 28.87
C GLU A 108 20.97 8.48 27.62
N VAL A 109 20.88 7.33 26.93
CA VAL A 109 19.94 7.14 25.81
C VAL A 109 18.49 7.23 26.30
N LEU A 110 18.15 6.57 27.42
CA LEU A 110 16.81 6.61 28.00
C LEU A 110 16.43 7.99 28.56
N ALA A 111 17.42 8.81 28.94
CA ALA A 111 17.20 10.19 29.37
C ALA A 111 16.89 11.16 28.21
N ARG A 112 17.12 10.75 26.95
CA ARG A 112 16.87 11.61 25.77
C ARG A 112 15.40 11.60 25.38
N PRO A 113 14.70 12.76 25.37
CA PRO A 113 13.29 12.83 24.95
C PRO A 113 13.06 12.32 23.52
N ALA A 114 14.03 12.54 22.63
CA ALA A 114 13.97 12.12 21.24
C ALA A 114 13.86 10.58 21.08
N PHE A 115 14.49 9.80 21.97
CA PHE A 115 14.39 8.35 21.97
C PHE A 115 12.93 7.90 22.19
N TRP A 116 12.25 8.49 23.17
CA TRP A 116 10.87 8.20 23.49
C TRP A 116 9.91 8.61 22.37
N VAL A 117 10.12 9.78 21.76
CA VAL A 117 9.30 10.25 20.64
C VAL A 117 9.39 9.30 19.45
N VAL A 118 10.61 8.88 19.08
CA VAL A 118 10.83 7.97 17.95
C VAL A 118 10.29 6.57 18.24
N SER A 119 10.47 6.08 19.47
CA SER A 119 9.97 4.76 19.88
C SER A 119 8.44 4.73 19.92
N LEU A 120 7.82 5.79 20.44
CA LEU A 120 6.37 5.93 20.46
C LEU A 120 5.82 6.06 19.03
N ALA A 121 6.47 6.82 18.15
CA ALA A 121 6.11 6.90 16.74
C ALA A 121 6.23 5.53 16.05
N ALA A 122 7.31 4.79 16.27
CA ALA A 122 7.49 3.44 15.74
C ALA A 122 6.43 2.45 16.25
N LEU A 123 5.87 2.67 17.44
CA LEU A 123 4.78 1.88 17.99
C LEU A 123 3.41 2.29 17.43
N VAL A 124 3.10 3.59 17.43
CA VAL A 124 1.75 4.11 17.15
C VAL A 124 1.49 4.24 15.65
N VAL A 125 2.49 4.64 14.84
CA VAL A 125 2.30 4.86 13.40
C VAL A 125 1.83 3.59 12.70
N PRO A 126 2.44 2.40 12.89
CA PRO A 126 1.96 1.18 12.22
C PRO A 126 0.51 0.82 12.57
N LEU A 127 0.07 1.06 13.82
CA LEU A 127 -1.30 0.78 14.25
C LEU A 127 -2.34 1.70 13.59
N LEU A 128 -1.99 2.97 13.36
CA LEU A 128 -2.88 3.94 12.74
C LEU A 128 -2.87 3.85 11.21
N LYS A 129 -1.72 3.49 10.63
CA LYS A 129 -1.51 3.47 9.16
C LYS A 129 -1.93 2.14 8.54
N PHE A 130 -1.80 1.01 9.23
CA PHE A 130 -2.12 -0.30 8.65
C PHE A 130 -3.48 -0.82 9.14
N PRO A 131 -4.51 -0.87 8.28
CA PRO A 131 -5.80 -1.45 8.64
C PRO A 131 -5.71 -2.95 8.96
N ARG A 132 -4.67 -3.63 8.44
CA ARG A 132 -4.38 -5.04 8.75
C ARG A 132 -3.29 -5.15 9.81
N TRP A 133 -3.66 -5.64 10.99
CA TRP A 133 -2.77 -5.84 12.15
C TRP A 133 -1.52 -6.67 11.86
N ARG A 134 -1.57 -7.57 10.86
CA ARG A 134 -0.44 -8.40 10.43
C ARG A 134 0.76 -7.57 9.96
N TYR A 135 0.55 -6.46 9.25
CA TYR A 135 1.65 -5.60 8.80
C TYR A 135 2.25 -4.78 9.93
N ALA A 136 1.42 -4.31 10.87
CA ALA A 136 1.91 -3.66 12.09
C ALA A 136 2.79 -4.60 12.92
N LEU A 137 2.37 -5.85 13.11
CA LEU A 137 3.14 -6.88 13.82
C LEU A 137 4.48 -7.19 13.13
N ALA A 138 4.48 -7.33 11.80
CA ALA A 138 5.71 -7.57 11.04
C ALA A 138 6.69 -6.39 11.14
N SER A 139 6.18 -5.16 11.02
CA SER A 139 6.98 -3.94 11.13
C SER A 139 7.58 -3.78 12.53
N TRP A 140 6.81 -4.07 13.58
CA TRP A 140 7.32 -4.12 14.96
C TRP A 140 8.37 -5.21 15.18
N ALA A 141 8.11 -6.43 14.73
CA ALA A 141 9.06 -7.53 14.87
C ALA A 141 10.41 -7.19 14.22
N PHE A 142 10.39 -6.60 13.03
CA PHE A 142 11.59 -6.17 12.33
C PHE A 142 12.31 -5.03 13.06
N PHE A 143 11.57 -4.00 13.51
CA PHE A 143 12.11 -2.89 14.30
C PHE A 143 12.82 -3.37 15.58
N TRP A 144 12.17 -4.25 16.34
CA TRP A 144 12.74 -4.82 17.57
C TRP A 144 13.95 -5.70 17.28
N ALA A 145 13.91 -6.52 16.22
CA ALA A 145 15.05 -7.33 15.81
C ALA A 145 16.27 -6.46 15.44
N MET A 146 16.07 -5.39 14.64
CA MET A 146 17.14 -4.43 14.34
C MET A 146 17.69 -3.78 15.61
N THR A 147 16.80 -3.30 16.48
CA THR A 147 17.19 -2.64 17.73
C THR A 147 18.02 -3.59 18.60
N MET A 148 17.58 -4.83 18.79
CA MET A 148 18.32 -5.86 19.51
C MET A 148 19.69 -6.15 18.90
N ILE A 149 19.79 -6.27 17.57
CA ILE A 149 21.07 -6.45 16.88
C ILE A 149 21.99 -5.26 17.16
N PHE A 150 21.49 -4.03 17.05
CA PHE A 150 22.31 -2.84 17.31
C PHE A 150 22.76 -2.69 18.76
N PHE A 151 21.96 -3.12 19.73
CA PHE A 151 22.34 -3.11 21.15
C PHE A 151 23.24 -4.28 21.53
N ALA A 152 23.06 -5.47 20.95
CA ALA A 152 23.84 -6.66 21.28
C ALA A 152 25.18 -6.75 20.54
N TRP A 153 25.29 -6.19 19.34
CA TRP A 153 26.49 -6.27 18.51
C TRP A 153 27.74 -5.60 19.11
N PRO A 154 27.65 -4.44 19.78
CA PRO A 154 28.77 -3.87 20.52
C PRO A 154 29.20 -4.73 21.73
N ALA A 155 28.24 -5.40 22.38
CA ALA A 155 28.49 -6.27 23.53
C ALA A 155 29.21 -7.58 23.15
N LEU A 156 29.13 -8.00 21.88
CA LEU A 156 29.83 -9.17 21.34
C LEU A 156 31.28 -8.87 20.89
N ARG A 157 31.68 -7.60 20.84
CA ARG A 157 33.03 -7.17 20.42
C ARG A 157 33.97 -6.86 21.59
N TRP A 158 33.57 -7.23 22.81
CA TRP A 158 34.39 -7.20 24.03
C TRP A 158 34.54 -8.61 24.61
#